data_AF-S4P0C4-F1
#
_entry.id   AF-S4P0C4-F1
#
_cell.length_a   1.000
_cell.length_b   1.000
_cell.length_c   1.000
_cell.angle_alpha   90.00
_cell.angle_beta   90.00
_cell.angle_gamma   90.00
#
_symmetry.space_group_name_H-M   'P 1'
#
loop_
_entity.id
_entity.type
_entity.pdbx_description
1 polymer ?
#
loop_
_entity_poly.entity_id
_entity_poly.type
_entity_poly.pdbx_seq_one_letter_code
_entity_poly.pdbx_strand_id
1 'polypeptide(L)'
;MTKDHYRVFWVKNNANKYDSSDISEFYRILVMLCEYLQSHDYCNGILTVFDYRGTNIFEMVKCLNVTEMHQILKIIMDGFGMRIKGIHFISTSKAIETFITLFKQVLSAKVAERIQVHQNIDSLYDYIPKEIMPRDYGGQEKTVSELSRDMSAV
;
A
#
# COMPACT_ATOMS: atom_id res chain seq x y z
N MET A 1 -10.66 -10.45 0.50
CA MET A 1 -11.36 -9.43 1.31
C MET A 1 -11.35 -9.89 2.76
N THR A 2 -11.25 -8.97 3.75
CA THR A 2 -11.31 -9.34 5.18
C THR A 2 -12.75 -9.63 5.64
N LYS A 3 -12.91 -10.21 6.85
CA LYS A 3 -14.24 -10.41 7.47
C LYS A 3 -14.99 -9.10 7.70
N ASP A 4 -14.27 -8.01 7.97
CA ASP A 4 -14.82 -6.65 8.12
C ASP A 4 -15.13 -5.96 6.78
N HIS A 5 -15.02 -6.71 5.67
CA HIS A 5 -15.18 -6.22 4.30
C HIS A 5 -14.16 -5.15 3.91
N TYR A 6 -12.91 -5.27 4.38
CA TYR A 6 -11.82 -4.45 3.88
C TYR A 6 -11.22 -5.07 2.62
N ARG A 7 -11.00 -4.23 1.61
CA ARG A 7 -10.25 -4.62 0.42
C ARG A 7 -8.77 -4.53 0.73
N VAL A 8 -8.04 -5.61 0.46
CA VAL A 8 -6.60 -5.69 0.69
C VAL A 8 -5.90 -5.57 -0.66
N PHE A 9 -4.98 -4.61 -0.78
CA PHE A 9 -4.11 -4.43 -1.94
C PHE A 9 -2.69 -4.81 -1.59
N TRP A 10 -2.05 -5.57 -2.48
CA TRP A 10 -0.67 -5.99 -2.32
C TRP A 10 0.19 -5.41 -3.43
N VAL A 11 1.19 -4.62 -3.07
CA VAL A 11 2.13 -3.98 -3.98
C VAL A 11 3.51 -4.56 -3.69
N LYS A 12 3.98 -5.45 -4.56
CA LYS A 12 5.35 -5.98 -4.49
C LYS A 12 6.23 -5.16 -5.42
N ASN A 13 7.19 -4.43 -4.86
CA ASN A 13 8.09 -3.61 -5.64
C ASN A 13 9.51 -4.19 -5.64
N ASN A 14 10.03 -4.45 -6.84
CA ASN A 14 11.39 -4.96 -7.07
C ASN A 14 12.18 -4.03 -8.00
N ALA A 15 11.75 -2.78 -8.15
CA ALA A 15 12.42 -1.82 -9.02
C ALA A 15 13.74 -1.37 -8.38
N ASN A 16 14.76 -1.29 -9.24
CA ASN A 16 16.12 -0.88 -8.86
C ASN A 16 16.49 0.52 -9.36
N LYS A 17 15.64 1.11 -10.20
CA LYS A 17 15.72 2.46 -10.73
C LYS A 17 14.33 3.08 -10.63
N TYR A 18 14.30 4.38 -10.37
CA TYR A 18 13.09 5.16 -10.32
C TYR A 18 13.33 6.48 -11.03
N ASP A 19 12.31 6.96 -11.71
CA ASP A 19 12.17 8.37 -12.03
C ASP A 19 10.83 8.91 -11.50
N SER A 20 10.60 10.22 -11.66
CA SER A 20 9.37 10.87 -11.17
C SER A 20 8.11 10.39 -11.90
N SER A 21 8.24 9.84 -13.10
CA SER A 21 7.11 9.32 -13.86
C SER A 21 6.61 8.00 -13.29
N ASP A 22 7.49 7.15 -12.73
CA ASP A 22 7.09 5.91 -12.04
C ASP A 22 6.16 6.19 -10.85
N ILE A 23 6.51 7.21 -10.05
CA ILE A 23 5.70 7.63 -8.90
C ILE A 23 4.36 8.21 -9.36
N SER A 24 4.39 9.01 -10.43
CA SER A 24 3.18 9.59 -11.02
C SER A 24 2.24 8.54 -11.59
N GLU A 25 2.78 7.52 -12.25
CA GLU A 25 2.01 6.38 -12.77
C GLU A 25 1.39 5.57 -11.63
N PHE A 26 2.15 5.34 -10.55
CA PHE A 26 1.62 4.70 -9.36
C PHE A 26 0.43 5.48 -8.77
N TYR A 27 0.51 6.82 -8.67
CA TYR A 27 -0.61 7.63 -8.22
C TYR A 27 -1.83 7.54 -9.15
N ARG A 28 -1.62 7.49 -10.48
CA ARG A 28 -2.72 7.29 -11.43
C ARG A 28 -3.40 5.95 -11.21
N ILE A 29 -2.65 4.88 -10.98
CA ILE A 29 -3.21 3.56 -10.66
C ILE A 29 -4.03 3.61 -9.38
N LEU A 30 -3.56 4.29 -8.34
CA LEU A 30 -4.33 4.45 -7.10
C LEU A 30 -5.67 5.17 -7.32
N VAL A 31 -5.69 6.23 -8.14
CA VAL A 31 -6.92 6.96 -8.47
C VAL A 31 -7.88 6.08 -9.27
N MET A 32 -7.41 5.40 -10.32
CA MET A 32 -8.22 4.46 -11.10
C MET A 32 -8.80 3.34 -10.23
N LEU A 33 -8.02 2.83 -9.28
CA LEU A 33 -8.49 1.85 -8.30
C LEU A 33 -9.60 2.41 -7.42
N CYS A 34 -9.50 3.65 -6.96
CA CYS A 34 -10.55 4.28 -6.17
C CYS A 34 -11.85 4.43 -6.97
N GLU A 35 -11.77 4.88 -8.22
CA GLU A 35 -12.91 4.97 -9.14
C GLU A 35 -13.59 3.61 -9.34
N TYR A 36 -12.78 2.56 -9.57
CA TYR A 36 -13.27 1.21 -9.73
C TYR A 36 -13.99 0.72 -8.48
N LEU A 37 -13.37 0.86 -7.30
CA LEU A 37 -13.97 0.44 -6.03
C LEU A 37 -15.28 1.17 -5.76
N GLN A 38 -15.32 2.49 -5.96
CA GLN A 38 -16.53 3.27 -5.72
C GLN A 38 -17.72 2.81 -6.59
N SER A 39 -17.42 2.28 -7.78
CA SER A 39 -18.45 1.85 -8.74
C SER A 39 -18.81 0.38 -8.63
N HIS A 40 -17.90 -0.49 -8.18
CA HIS A 40 -18.02 -1.95 -8.29
C HIS A 40 -17.79 -2.73 -6.99
N ASP A 41 -17.26 -2.12 -5.93
CA ASP A 41 -16.88 -2.83 -4.71
C ASP A 41 -17.43 -2.10 -3.46
N TYR A 42 -18.36 -2.76 -2.75
CA TYR A 42 -18.97 -2.24 -1.53
C TYR A 42 -18.09 -2.45 -0.29
N CYS A 43 -16.79 -2.18 -0.42
CA CYS A 43 -15.84 -2.37 0.67
C CYS A 43 -16.00 -1.30 1.77
N ASN A 44 -15.79 -1.71 3.02
CA ASN A 44 -15.87 -0.82 4.19
C ASN A 44 -14.56 -0.06 4.47
N GLY A 45 -13.55 -0.29 3.66
CA GLY A 45 -12.25 0.36 3.75
C GLY A 45 -11.16 -0.41 3.02
N ILE A 46 -9.99 0.19 2.96
CA ILE A 46 -8.82 -0.33 2.23
C ILE A 46 -7.65 -0.58 3.18
N LEU A 47 -6.98 -1.70 2.97
CA LEU A 47 -5.70 -2.07 3.57
C LEU A 47 -4.69 -2.21 2.43
N THR A 48 -3.54 -1.55 2.53
CA THR A 48 -2.50 -1.66 1.50
C THR A 48 -1.22 -2.19 2.11
N VAL A 49 -0.62 -3.18 1.47
CA VAL A 49 0.67 -3.76 1.83
C VAL A 49 1.68 -3.45 0.73
N PHE A 50 2.82 -2.87 1.11
CA PHE A 50 3.95 -2.55 0.25
C PHE A 50 5.13 -3.44 0.64
N ASP A 51 5.56 -4.35 -0.23
CA ASP A 51 6.81 -5.09 -0.04
C ASP A 51 7.96 -4.36 -0.74
N TYR A 52 8.86 -3.78 0.06
CA TYR A 52 10.04 -3.06 -0.39
C TYR A 52 11.35 -3.80 -0.12
N ARG A 53 11.31 -5.08 0.24
CA ARG A 53 12.54 -5.87 0.50
C ARG A 53 13.40 -6.05 -0.75
N GLY A 54 12.80 -6.04 -1.93
CA GLY A 54 13.49 -6.12 -3.23
C GLY A 54 13.73 -4.77 -3.91
N THR A 55 13.41 -3.65 -3.25
CA THR A 55 13.46 -2.31 -3.82
C THR A 55 14.78 -1.61 -3.51
N ASN A 56 15.34 -0.86 -4.47
CA ASN A 56 16.36 0.13 -4.16
C ASN A 56 15.75 1.35 -3.47
N ILE A 57 15.74 1.31 -2.13
CA ILE A 57 15.13 2.34 -1.28
C ILE A 57 15.68 3.74 -1.57
N PHE A 58 16.99 3.86 -1.80
CA PHE A 58 17.60 5.17 -2.01
C PHE A 58 17.19 5.79 -3.35
N GLU A 59 17.07 4.99 -4.40
CA GLU A 59 16.54 5.47 -5.68
C GLU A 59 15.07 5.87 -5.56
N MET A 60 14.25 5.06 -4.89
CA MET A 60 12.84 5.38 -4.66
C MET A 60 12.66 6.69 -3.89
N VAL A 61 13.36 6.86 -2.75
CA VAL A 61 13.21 8.04 -1.88
C VAL A 61 13.62 9.33 -2.59
N LYS A 62 14.56 9.31 -3.54
CA LYS A 62 14.94 10.49 -4.34
C LYS A 62 13.79 11.02 -5.20
N CYS A 63 12.88 10.14 -5.61
CA CYS A 63 11.75 10.47 -6.47
C CYS A 63 10.47 10.79 -5.67
N LEU A 64 10.46 10.55 -4.35
CA LEU A 64 9.29 10.80 -3.51
C LEU A 64 9.16 12.28 -3.15
N ASN A 65 7.95 12.80 -3.32
CA ASN A 65 7.56 14.13 -2.87
C ASN A 65 6.50 14.02 -1.76
N VAL A 66 6.84 14.49 -0.56
CA VAL A 66 5.96 14.43 0.62
C VAL A 66 4.64 15.18 0.41
N THR A 67 4.67 16.30 -0.32
CA THR A 67 3.47 17.08 -0.63
C THR A 67 2.53 16.29 -1.54
N GLU A 68 3.07 15.64 -2.57
CA GLU A 68 2.28 14.79 -3.48
C GLU A 68 1.72 13.57 -2.76
N MET A 69 2.52 12.93 -1.89
CA MET A 69 2.06 11.82 -1.05
C MET A 69 0.92 12.22 -0.11
N HIS A 70 0.99 13.42 0.46
CA HIS A 70 -0.11 13.94 1.27
C HIS A 70 -1.35 14.25 0.43
N GLN A 71 -1.16 14.84 -0.77
CA GLN A 71 -2.25 15.12 -1.70
C GLN A 71 -2.95 13.86 -2.17
N ILE A 72 -2.22 12.80 -2.53
CA ILE A 72 -2.85 11.54 -2.96
C ILE A 72 -3.65 10.89 -1.84
N LEU A 73 -3.17 10.94 -0.59
CA LEU A 73 -3.94 10.47 0.57
C LEU A 73 -5.24 11.27 0.76
N LYS A 74 -5.20 12.59 0.58
CA LYS A 74 -6.40 13.45 0.61
C LYS A 74 -7.36 13.13 -0.53
N ILE A 75 -6.86 12.91 -1.75
CA ILE A 75 -7.70 12.52 -2.89
C ILE A 75 -8.43 11.21 -2.57
N ILE A 76 -7.73 10.21 -2.04
CA ILE A 76 -8.31 8.92 -1.68
C ILE A 76 -9.38 9.08 -0.58
N MET A 77 -9.08 9.81 0.51
CA MET A 77 -9.98 9.90 1.66
C MET A 77 -11.10 10.93 1.49
N ASP A 78 -10.74 12.16 1.12
CA ASP A 78 -11.66 13.30 1.09
C ASP A 78 -12.33 13.42 -0.29
N GLY A 79 -11.61 13.06 -1.36
CA GLY A 79 -12.14 13.06 -2.72
C GLY A 79 -13.04 11.85 -3.01
N PHE A 80 -12.51 10.64 -2.82
CA PHE A 80 -13.23 9.38 -3.09
C PHE A 80 -14.02 8.85 -1.88
N GLY A 81 -13.90 9.46 -0.70
CA GLY A 81 -14.57 8.98 0.51
C GLY A 81 -14.01 7.65 1.05
N MET A 82 -12.85 7.20 0.57
CA MET A 82 -12.31 5.90 0.91
C MET A 82 -11.79 5.89 2.35
N ARG A 83 -12.09 4.81 3.08
CA ARG A 83 -11.62 4.65 4.47
C ARG A 83 -10.32 3.86 4.49
N ILE A 84 -9.19 4.53 4.70
CA ILE A 84 -7.91 3.86 4.95
C ILE A 84 -7.99 3.12 6.29
N LYS A 85 -7.79 1.81 6.30
CA LYS A 85 -7.80 0.97 7.51
C LYS A 85 -6.40 0.58 7.95
N GLY A 86 -5.43 0.62 7.03
CA GLY A 86 -4.02 0.39 7.33
C GLY A 86 -3.16 0.53 6.07
N ILE A 87 -1.95 1.00 6.27
CA ILE A 87 -0.90 1.07 5.25
C ILE A 87 0.33 0.40 5.85
N HIS A 88 0.74 -0.71 5.28
CA HIS A 88 1.76 -1.56 5.85
C HIS A 88 2.94 -1.66 4.90
N PHE A 89 4.14 -1.37 5.38
CA PHE A 89 5.38 -1.49 4.64
C PHE A 89 6.15 -2.70 5.17
N ILE A 90 6.62 -3.58 4.29
CA ILE A 90 7.55 -4.66 4.64
C ILE A 90 8.94 -4.20 4.21
N SER A 91 9.80 -3.92 5.17
CA SER A 91 11.17 -3.51 4.90
C SER A 91 12.05 -3.67 6.14
N THR A 92 13.32 -4.01 5.91
CA THR A 92 14.37 -3.98 6.93
C THR A 92 15.25 -2.73 6.86
N SER A 93 14.93 -1.81 5.95
CA SER A 93 15.70 -0.60 5.73
C SER A 93 15.37 0.48 6.77
N LYS A 94 16.39 0.88 7.54
CA LYS A 94 16.30 2.04 8.45
C LYS A 94 15.94 3.35 7.73
N ALA A 95 16.28 3.45 6.44
CA ALA A 95 15.93 4.63 5.65
C ALA A 95 14.41 4.72 5.43
N ILE A 96 13.72 3.59 5.17
CA ILE A 96 12.25 3.56 5.09
C ILE A 96 11.65 3.89 6.44
N GLU A 97 12.13 3.28 7.52
CA GLU A 97 11.61 3.54 8.86
C GLU A 97 11.73 5.02 9.25
N THR A 98 12.88 5.64 8.98
CA THR A 98 13.11 7.07 9.22
C THR A 98 12.20 7.93 8.34
N PHE A 99 12.13 7.65 7.04
CA PHE A 99 11.29 8.39 6.10
C PHE A 99 9.81 8.33 6.51
N ILE A 100 9.28 7.15 6.84
CA ILE A 100 7.90 6.98 7.27
C ILE A 100 7.64 7.68 8.61
N THR A 101 8.61 7.66 9.53
CA THR A 101 8.50 8.40 10.80
C THR A 101 8.35 9.90 10.57
N LEU A 102 9.14 10.48 9.66
CA LEU A 102 9.04 11.89 9.28
C LEU A 102 7.72 12.16 8.54
N PHE A 103 7.34 11.29 7.60
CA PHE A 103 6.10 11.45 6.85
C PHE A 103 4.86 11.43 7.75
N LYS A 104 4.84 10.58 8.78
CA LYS A 104 3.76 10.55 9.78
C LYS A 104 3.54 11.90 10.47
N GLN A 105 4.58 12.73 10.63
CA GLN A 105 4.46 14.03 11.31
C GLN A 105 3.63 15.05 10.53
N VAL A 106 3.49 14.89 9.21
CA VAL A 106 2.67 15.78 8.38
C VAL A 106 1.22 15.28 8.20
N LEU A 107 0.88 14.14 8.81
CA LEU A 107 -0.44 13.51 8.73
C LEU A 107 -1.25 13.75 10.00
N SER A 108 -2.57 13.59 9.91
CA SER A 108 -3.39 13.51 11.12
C SER A 108 -3.01 12.29 11.96
N ALA A 109 -3.14 12.40 13.29
CA ALA A 109 -2.83 11.30 14.22
C ALA A 109 -3.51 9.98 13.81
N LYS A 110 -4.79 10.06 13.43
CA LYS A 110 -5.60 8.91 12.98
C LYS A 110 -5.03 8.20 11.74
N VAL A 111 -4.45 8.94 10.80
CA VAL A 111 -3.83 8.33 9.60
C VAL A 111 -2.43 7.84 9.93
N ALA A 112 -1.66 8.61 10.70
CA ALA A 112 -0.32 8.22 11.13
C ALA A 112 -0.30 6.90 11.90
N GLU A 113 -1.28 6.67 12.80
CA GLU A 113 -1.45 5.42 13.56
C GLU A 113 -1.75 4.20 12.66
N ARG A 114 -2.31 4.42 11.47
CA ARG A 114 -2.65 3.35 10.51
C ARG A 114 -1.46 2.96 9.64
N ILE A 115 -0.38 3.73 9.66
CA ILE A 115 0.82 3.42 8.90
C ILE A 115 1.77 2.60 9.78
N GLN A 116 2.20 1.43 9.32
CA GLN A 116 3.08 0.54 10.06
C GLN A 116 4.23 0.05 9.17
N VAL A 117 5.42 -0.09 9.75
CA VAL A 117 6.59 -0.68 9.09
C VAL A 117 6.90 -1.99 9.79
N HIS A 118 6.97 -3.05 9.01
CA HIS A 118 7.13 -4.43 9.45
C HIS A 118 8.47 -4.97 8.96
N GLN A 119 9.25 -5.52 9.88
CA GLN A 119 10.56 -6.12 9.59
C GLN A 119 10.42 -7.51 8.94
N ASN A 120 9.31 -8.19 9.23
CA ASN A 120 8.99 -9.51 8.71
C ASN A 120 7.47 -9.63 8.45
N ILE A 121 7.06 -10.76 7.91
CA ILE A 121 5.66 -11.01 7.55
C ILE A 121 4.81 -11.34 8.78
N ASP A 122 5.41 -11.86 9.85
CA ASP A 122 4.64 -12.37 10.99
C ASP A 122 3.84 -11.27 11.68
N SER A 123 4.39 -10.06 11.78
CA SER A 123 3.67 -8.90 12.34
C SER A 123 2.52 -8.38 11.47
N LEU A 124 2.39 -8.83 10.21
CA LEU A 124 1.21 -8.53 9.40
C LEU A 124 0.00 -9.36 9.81
N TYR A 125 0.20 -10.52 10.45
CA TYR A 125 -0.91 -11.40 10.85
C TYR A 125 -1.84 -10.75 11.88
N ASP A 126 -1.35 -9.75 12.63
CA ASP A 126 -2.16 -8.95 13.54
C ASP A 126 -3.16 -8.02 12.83
N TYR A 127 -2.95 -7.76 11.53
CA TYR A 127 -3.74 -6.81 10.74
C TYR A 127 -4.51 -7.48 9.60
N ILE A 128 -3.98 -8.56 9.04
CA ILE A 128 -4.54 -9.26 7.89
C ILE A 128 -4.58 -10.77 8.19
N PRO A 129 -5.78 -11.40 8.14
CA PRO A 129 -5.91 -12.83 8.36
C PRO A 129 -5.04 -13.64 7.38
N LYS A 130 -4.36 -14.66 7.90
CA LYS A 130 -3.39 -15.45 7.12
C LYS A 130 -4.03 -16.14 5.92
N GLU A 131 -5.29 -16.56 6.02
CA GLU A 131 -6.00 -17.29 4.97
C GLU A 131 -6.17 -16.46 3.69
N ILE A 132 -6.31 -15.13 3.83
CA ILE A 132 -6.51 -14.22 2.69
C ILE A 132 -5.21 -13.61 2.18
N MET A 133 -4.07 -13.93 2.80
CA MET A 133 -2.77 -13.45 2.33
C MET A 133 -2.30 -14.28 1.13
N PRO A 134 -1.51 -13.69 0.22
CA PRO A 134 -0.94 -14.44 -0.89
C PRO A 134 -0.01 -15.57 -0.41
N ARG A 135 0.03 -16.67 -1.15
CA ARG A 135 0.89 -17.84 -0.86
C ARG A 135 2.38 -17.49 -0.75
N ASP A 136 2.86 -16.52 -1.52
CA ASP A 136 4.26 -16.05 -1.44
C ASP A 136 4.56 -15.23 -0.16
N TYR A 137 3.56 -15.03 0.69
CA TYR A 137 3.66 -14.40 2.01
C TYR A 137 3.05 -15.30 3.12
N GLY A 138 3.03 -16.60 2.89
CA GLY A 138 2.64 -17.60 3.90
C GLY A 138 1.14 -17.76 4.11
N GLY A 139 0.30 -17.19 3.24
CA GLY A 139 -1.14 -17.38 3.26
C GLY A 139 -1.65 -18.48 2.32
N GLN A 140 -2.93 -18.44 2.00
CA GLN A 140 -3.60 -19.46 1.16
C GLN A 140 -4.14 -18.91 -0.18
N GLU A 141 -4.10 -17.59 -0.39
CA GLU A 141 -4.55 -16.95 -1.62
C GLU A 141 -3.55 -17.13 -2.77
N LYS A 142 -3.99 -16.91 -4.02
CA LYS A 142 -3.10 -16.77 -5.18
C LYS A 142 -1.88 -15.88 -4.88
N THR A 143 -0.75 -16.18 -5.50
CA THR A 143 0.47 -15.37 -5.39
C THR A 143 0.22 -13.95 -5.89
N VAL A 144 1.01 -12.98 -5.44
CA VAL A 144 0.86 -11.58 -5.90
C VAL A 144 0.94 -11.45 -7.42
N SER A 145 1.78 -12.25 -8.08
CA SER A 145 1.88 -12.24 -9.55
C SER A 145 0.63 -12.78 -10.24
N GLU A 146 0.01 -13.83 -9.70
CA GLU A 146 -1.25 -14.37 -10.21
C GLU A 146 -2.39 -13.36 -10.01
N LEU A 147 -2.50 -12.76 -8.83
CA LEU A 147 -3.50 -11.73 -8.52
C LEU A 147 -3.36 -10.49 -9.42
N SER A 148 -2.13 -10.03 -9.66
CA SER A 148 -1.86 -8.90 -10.54
C SER A 148 -2.31 -9.18 -11.97
N ARG A 149 -2.15 -10.43 -12.46
CA ARG A 149 -2.59 -10.81 -13.80
C ARG A 149 -4.11 -10.83 -13.91
N ASP A 150 -4.79 -11.38 -12.91
CA ASP A 150 -6.25 -11.38 -12.85
C ASP A 150 -6.81 -9.96 -12.85
N MET A 151 -6.17 -9.05 -12.12
CA MET A 151 -6.55 -7.63 -12.05
C MET A 151 -6.35 -6.90 -13.38
N SER A 152 -5.34 -7.26 -14.17
CA SER A 152 -5.10 -6.66 -15.51
C SER A 152 -6.02 -7.19 -16.61
N ALA A 153 -6.80 -8.24 -16.33
CA ALA A 153 -7.69 -8.90 -17.29
C ALA A 153 -9.15 -8.39 -17.21
N VAL A 154 -9.43 -7.46 -16.30
CA VAL A 154 -10.74 -6.81 -16.08
C VAL A 154 -10.66 -5.37 -16.58
#